data_AF-A0A836WN91-F1
#
_entry.id   AF-A0A836WN91-F1
#
_cell.length_a   1.000
_cell.length_b   1.000
_cell.length_c   1.000
_cell.angle_alpha   90.00
_cell.angle_beta   90.00
_cell.angle_gamma   90.00
#
_symmetry.space_group_name_H-M   'P 1'
#
loop_
_entity.id
_entity.type
_entity.pdbx_description
1 polymer ?
#
loop_
_entity_poly.entity_id
_entity_poly.type
_entity_poly.pdbx_seq_one_letter_code
_entity_poly.pdbx_strand_id
1 'polypeptide(L)'
;MKQIIFFYLVIFFNLISFSQNKLTLEDIWITYKYFPHAIDDIQSSNDGKTYTILTLRSKIERYGYNKGKFIETVFSLSDIKGKDTPQSIYRYDFSKDETKILFSSNVEHVYRHSYLANFYVWNIKAKKLLPVYTKAKQQAASFSPDGKKVAFVFDNNLYINN
;
A
#
# COMPACT_ATOMS: atom_id res chain seq x y z
N MET A 1 -3.10 -34.49 -59.94
CA MET A 1 -3.02 -34.94 -58.53
C MET A 1 -2.38 -33.90 -57.60
N LYS A 2 -1.20 -33.33 -57.90
CA LYS A 2 -0.53 -32.31 -57.05
C LYS A 2 -1.40 -31.07 -56.73
N GLN A 3 -2.17 -30.56 -57.70
CA GLN A 3 -3.04 -29.38 -57.48
C GLN A 3 -4.27 -29.68 -56.60
N ILE A 4 -4.80 -30.91 -56.65
CA ILE A 4 -5.90 -31.36 -55.79
C ILE A 4 -5.40 -31.51 -54.35
N ILE A 5 -4.21 -32.09 -54.16
CA ILE A 5 -3.56 -32.20 -52.84
C ILE A 5 -3.30 -30.82 -52.23
N PHE A 6 -2.83 -29.85 -53.04
CA PHE A 6 -2.63 -28.47 -52.58
C PHE A 6 -3.93 -27.80 -52.14
N PHE A 7 -5.03 -28.01 -52.86
CA PHE A 7 -6.34 -27.47 -52.50
C PHE A 7 -6.86 -28.03 -51.16
N TYR A 8 -6.72 -29.35 -50.93
CA TYR A 8 -7.05 -29.96 -49.64
C TYR A 8 -6.14 -29.46 -48.50
N LEU A 9 -4.87 -29.17 -48.78
CA LEU A 9 -3.93 -28.63 -47.78
C LEU A 9 -4.31 -27.22 -47.34
N VAL A 10 -4.77 -26.37 -48.27
CA VAL A 10 -5.24 -25.00 -47.98
C VAL A 10 -6.53 -25.01 -47.16
N ILE A 11 -7.45 -25.94 -47.43
CA ILE A 11 -8.68 -26.11 -46.64
C ILE A 11 -8.34 -26.55 -45.21
N PHE A 12 -7.38 -27.47 -45.05
CA PHE A 12 -6.95 -27.94 -43.74
C PHE A 12 -6.30 -26.84 -42.88
N PHE A 13 -5.59 -25.90 -43.51
CA PHE A 13 -4.93 -24.78 -42.83
C PHE A 13 -5.93 -23.76 -42.25
N ASN A 14 -7.10 -23.58 -42.88
CA ASN A 14 -8.14 -22.66 -42.40
C ASN A 14 -8.86 -23.18 -41.14
N LEU A 15 -8.93 -24.50 -40.94
CA LEU A 15 -9.59 -25.12 -39.78
C LEU A 15 -8.80 -24.95 -38.47
N ILE A 16 -7.52 -24.60 -38.54
CA ILE A 16 -6.62 -24.45 -37.38
C ILE A 16 -6.60 -22.98 -36.88
N SER A 17 -7.33 -22.06 -37.52
CA SER A 17 -7.19 -20.61 -37.28
C SER A 17 -7.98 -20.03 -36.10
N PHE A 18 -8.55 -20.85 -35.20
CA PHE A 18 -9.19 -20.36 -33.97
C PHE A 18 -8.21 -20.36 -32.80
N SER A 19 -7.43 -19.28 -32.67
CA SER A 19 -6.36 -19.17 -31.66
C SER A 19 -6.62 -18.14 -30.54
N GLN A 20 -7.81 -17.57 -30.43
CA GLN A 20 -8.10 -16.55 -29.42
C GLN A 20 -8.96 -17.12 -28.29
N ASN A 21 -8.43 -17.08 -27.06
CA ASN A 21 -9.23 -17.33 -25.86
C ASN A 21 -10.33 -16.26 -25.76
N LYS A 22 -11.56 -16.67 -25.46
CA LYS A 22 -12.68 -15.74 -25.28
C LYS A 22 -12.44 -14.89 -24.04
N LEU A 23 -12.39 -13.56 -24.20
CA LEU A 23 -12.37 -12.61 -23.09
C LEU A 23 -13.71 -12.66 -22.34
N THR A 24 -13.67 -12.86 -21.04
CA THR A 24 -14.86 -12.90 -20.19
C THR A 24 -14.92 -11.72 -19.21
N LEU A 25 -16.09 -11.47 -18.62
CA LEU A 25 -16.26 -10.42 -17.63
C LEU A 25 -15.51 -10.78 -16.33
N GLU A 26 -15.46 -12.07 -16.02
CA GLU A 26 -14.73 -12.65 -14.88
C GLU A 26 -13.22 -12.43 -15.03
N ASP A 27 -12.68 -12.59 -16.24
CA ASP A 27 -11.27 -12.33 -16.56
C ASP A 27 -10.88 -10.87 -16.28
N ILE A 28 -11.82 -9.92 -16.43
CA ILE A 28 -11.59 -8.49 -16.24
C ILE A 28 -11.80 -8.09 -14.77
N TRP A 29 -12.89 -8.51 -14.14
CA TRP A 29 -13.36 -7.95 -12.86
C TRP A 29 -13.21 -8.86 -11.64
N ILE A 30 -13.02 -10.17 -11.84
CA ILE A 30 -12.89 -11.13 -10.73
C ILE A 30 -11.45 -11.57 -10.59
N THR A 31 -10.84 -12.07 -11.67
CA THR A 31 -9.47 -12.60 -11.64
C THR A 31 -8.43 -11.52 -11.90
N TYR A 32 -8.83 -10.36 -12.44
CA TYR A 32 -7.94 -9.27 -12.81
C TYR A 32 -6.79 -9.74 -13.72
N LYS A 33 -7.06 -10.71 -14.61
CA LYS A 33 -6.06 -11.45 -15.39
C LYS A 33 -5.12 -10.58 -16.22
N TYR A 34 -5.59 -9.41 -16.65
CA TYR A 34 -4.84 -8.48 -17.49
C TYR A 34 -4.36 -7.24 -16.73
N PHE A 35 -4.51 -7.19 -15.41
CA PHE A 35 -3.93 -6.11 -14.62
C PHE A 35 -2.41 -6.30 -14.53
N PRO A 36 -1.61 -5.25 -14.80
CA PRO A 36 -0.18 -5.34 -14.62
C PRO A 36 0.15 -5.53 -13.15
N HIS A 37 1.15 -6.35 -12.85
CA HIS A 37 1.75 -6.37 -11.52
C HIS A 37 2.45 -5.02 -11.28
N ALA A 38 1.86 -4.21 -10.40
CA ALA A 38 2.47 -2.98 -9.92
C ALA A 38 3.40 -3.28 -8.73
N ILE A 39 4.37 -2.39 -8.53
CA ILE A 39 5.16 -2.37 -7.30
C ILE A 39 4.28 -1.70 -6.23
N ASP A 40 4.21 -2.29 -5.04
CA ASP A 40 3.56 -1.66 -3.90
C ASP A 40 4.25 -0.33 -3.55
N ASP A 41 3.54 0.55 -2.85
CA ASP A 41 4.08 1.84 -2.43
C ASP A 41 5.32 1.64 -1.54
N ILE A 42 6.51 1.95 -2.07
CA ILE A 42 7.80 1.81 -1.37
C ILE A 42 8.21 3.15 -0.77
N GLN A 43 8.72 3.13 0.46
CA GLN A 43 9.37 4.29 1.07
C GLN A 43 10.85 4.02 1.26
N SER A 44 11.72 4.86 0.69
CA SER A 44 13.17 4.76 0.88
C SER A 44 13.56 5.16 2.30
N SER A 45 14.42 4.37 2.93
CA SER A 45 15.02 4.72 4.23
C SER A 45 16.11 5.79 4.05
N ASN A 46 16.40 6.50 5.12
CA ASN A 46 17.45 7.53 5.24
C ASN A 46 18.86 7.01 4.94
N ASP A 47 19.11 5.71 5.09
CA ASP A 47 20.41 5.08 4.82
C ASP A 47 20.74 5.00 3.31
N GLY A 48 19.75 5.23 2.44
CA GLY A 48 19.87 5.11 0.99
C GLY A 48 20.12 3.69 0.47
N LYS A 49 20.03 2.68 1.33
CA LYS A 49 20.34 1.27 1.03
C LYS A 49 19.13 0.35 1.20
N THR A 50 18.14 0.80 1.97
CA THR A 50 16.94 0.03 2.28
C THR A 50 15.66 0.80 1.94
N TYR A 51 14.57 0.07 1.84
CA TYR A 51 13.22 0.60 1.66
C TYR A 51 12.22 -0.21 2.46
N THR A 52 11.05 0.38 2.71
CA THR A 52 9.96 -0.27 3.43
C THR A 52 8.71 -0.42 2.57
N ILE A 53 7.98 -1.51 2.81
CA ILE A 53 6.68 -1.80 2.18
C ILE A 53 5.64 -2.03 3.27
N LEU A 54 4.40 -1.61 3.00
CA LEU A 54 3.24 -1.98 3.80
C LEU A 54 2.67 -3.33 3.33
N THR A 55 2.95 -4.39 4.08
CA THR A 55 2.49 -5.75 3.79
C THR A 55 1.13 -6.01 4.45
N LEU A 56 0.16 -6.49 3.65
CA LEU A 56 -1.18 -6.91 4.10
C LEU A 56 -1.91 -5.87 4.98
N ARG A 57 -1.66 -4.57 4.75
CA ARG A 57 -2.24 -3.47 5.55
C ARG A 57 -2.04 -3.61 7.07
N SER A 58 -1.00 -4.32 7.52
CA SER A 58 -0.81 -4.62 8.94
C SER A 58 0.63 -4.60 9.42
N LYS A 59 1.60 -4.77 8.51
CA LYS A 59 3.03 -4.80 8.83
C LYS A 59 3.80 -3.85 7.94
N ILE A 60 4.77 -3.16 8.51
CA ILE A 60 5.77 -2.38 7.79
C ILE A 60 7.06 -3.19 7.83
N GLU A 61 7.49 -3.65 6.66
CA GLU A 61 8.63 -4.54 6.48
C GLU A 61 9.73 -3.84 5.70
N ARG A 62 10.98 -4.09 6.07
CA ARG A 62 12.17 -3.46 5.49
C ARG A 62 12.93 -4.44 4.61
N TYR A 63 13.33 -3.97 3.45
CA TYR A 63 14.03 -4.72 2.42
C TYR A 63 15.28 -3.96 1.95
N GLY A 64 16.30 -4.67 1.49
CA GLY A 64 17.51 -4.06 0.93
C GLY A 64 17.42 -3.90 -0.60
N TYR A 65 17.82 -2.74 -1.14
CA TYR A 65 17.80 -2.48 -2.59
C TYR A 65 18.64 -3.46 -3.41
N ASN A 66 19.78 -3.91 -2.87
CA ASN A 66 20.74 -4.74 -3.62
C ASN A 66 20.13 -6.07 -4.11
N LYS A 67 19.42 -6.79 -3.24
CA LYS A 67 18.91 -8.14 -3.53
C LYS A 67 17.41 -8.30 -3.27
N GLY A 68 16.68 -7.22 -2.94
CA GLY A 68 15.28 -7.29 -2.54
C GLY A 68 15.02 -8.19 -1.34
N LYS A 69 16.05 -8.41 -0.50
CA LYS A 69 15.96 -9.36 0.62
C LYS A 69 15.27 -8.70 1.80
N PHE A 70 14.36 -9.45 2.42
CA PHE A 70 13.78 -9.11 3.71
C PHE A 70 14.88 -8.95 4.75
N ILE A 71 14.82 -7.86 5.51
CA ILE A 71 15.76 -7.54 6.59
C ILE A 71 15.06 -7.71 7.93
N GLU A 72 13.95 -6.99 8.14
CA GLU A 72 13.23 -6.97 9.41
C GLU A 72 11.80 -6.48 9.24
N THR A 73 10.95 -6.77 10.24
CA THR A 73 9.66 -6.11 10.42
C THR A 73 9.84 -4.93 11.36
N VAL A 74 9.66 -3.72 10.86
CA VAL A 74 9.85 -2.47 11.61
C VAL A 74 8.68 -2.22 12.57
N PHE A 75 7.48 -2.56 12.13
CA PHE A 75 6.25 -2.41 12.91
C PHE A 75 5.20 -3.41 12.47
N SER A 76 4.47 -3.98 13.43
CA SER A 76 3.27 -4.78 13.19
C SER A 76 2.14 -4.30 14.09
N LEU A 77 0.90 -4.31 13.61
CA LEU A 77 -0.27 -4.05 14.44
C LEU A 77 -0.36 -5.03 15.64
N SER A 78 0.20 -6.23 15.52
CA SER A 78 0.30 -7.19 16.63
C SER A 78 1.20 -6.74 17.78
N ASP A 79 2.08 -5.76 17.56
CA ASP A 79 2.98 -5.22 18.59
C ASP A 79 2.27 -4.26 19.55
N ILE A 80 1.08 -3.78 19.15
CA ILE A 80 0.25 -2.89 19.97
C ILE A 80 -0.42 -3.71 21.06
N LYS A 81 -0.20 -3.31 22.31
CA LYS A 81 -0.87 -3.89 23.47
C LYS A 81 -2.03 -3.00 23.90
N GLY A 82 -3.27 -3.45 23.72
CA GLY A 82 -4.45 -2.72 24.17
C GLY A 82 -5.73 -3.07 23.42
N LYS A 83 -6.88 -2.69 23.99
CA LYS A 83 -8.19 -2.89 23.35
C LYS A 83 -8.42 -1.96 22.15
N ASP A 84 -7.80 -0.79 22.15
CA ASP A 84 -8.00 0.25 21.12
C ASP A 84 -6.98 0.14 19.97
N THR A 85 -6.74 -1.08 19.50
CA THR A 85 -5.79 -1.34 18.42
C THR A 85 -6.43 -1.04 17.06
N PRO A 86 -5.79 -0.22 16.19
CA PRO A 86 -6.26 0.00 14.83
C PRO A 86 -6.34 -1.32 14.05
N GLN A 87 -7.38 -1.48 13.23
CA GLN A 87 -7.62 -2.74 12.51
C GLN A 87 -6.73 -2.90 11.27
N SER A 88 -6.32 -1.79 10.66
CA SER A 88 -5.50 -1.80 9.46
C SER A 88 -4.72 -0.51 9.32
N ILE A 89 -3.69 -0.54 8.47
CA ILE A 89 -2.90 0.60 8.06
C ILE A 89 -3.28 0.92 6.62
N TYR A 90 -3.61 2.17 6.35
CA TYR A 90 -3.86 2.66 5.00
C TYR A 90 -2.62 3.31 4.39
N ARG A 91 -2.02 4.26 5.11
CA ARG A 91 -0.74 4.89 4.79
C ARG A 91 0.09 5.06 6.05
N TYR A 92 1.39 5.14 5.88
CA TYR A 92 2.33 5.44 6.94
C TYR A 92 3.41 6.40 6.44
N ASP A 93 4.05 7.10 7.38
CA ASP A 93 5.23 7.94 7.16
C ASP A 93 6.14 7.84 8.38
N PHE A 94 7.45 7.92 8.17
CA PHE A 94 8.42 8.01 9.26
C PHE A 94 8.65 9.45 9.70
N SER A 95 9.00 9.63 10.97
CA SER A 95 9.68 10.87 11.40
C SER A 95 11.03 10.99 10.69
N LYS A 96 11.58 12.20 10.60
CA LYS A 96 12.85 12.46 9.90
C LYS A 96 14.02 11.59 10.38
N ASP A 97 14.02 11.19 11.64
CA ASP A 97 15.02 10.32 12.27
C ASP A 97 14.64 8.83 12.28
N GLU A 98 13.54 8.45 11.63
CA GLU A 98 12.94 7.11 11.61
C GLU A 98 12.66 6.50 12.99
N THR A 99 12.53 7.31 14.05
CA THR A 99 12.24 6.78 15.40
C THR A 99 10.75 6.64 15.68
N LYS A 100 9.90 7.31 14.90
CA LYS A 100 8.44 7.27 14.99
C LYS A 100 7.80 6.99 13.64
N ILE A 101 6.61 6.41 13.69
CA ILE A 101 5.77 6.12 12.52
C ILE A 101 4.44 6.82 12.72
N LEU A 102 4.05 7.70 11.81
CA LEU A 102 2.70 8.23 11.69
C LEU A 102 1.94 7.32 10.73
N PHE A 103 0.77 6.83 11.10
CA PHE A 103 -0.04 6.03 10.18
C PHE A 103 -1.53 6.33 10.32
N SER A 104 -2.28 6.03 9.26
CA SER A 104 -3.72 6.22 9.17
C SER A 104 -4.48 4.89 9.18
N SER A 105 -5.63 4.87 9.86
CA SER A 105 -6.59 3.77 9.90
C SER A 105 -8.02 4.28 9.75
N ASN A 106 -8.97 3.38 9.48
CA ASN A 106 -10.41 3.68 9.38
C ASN A 106 -10.72 4.76 8.35
N VAL A 107 -10.16 4.61 7.15
CA VAL A 107 -10.22 5.62 6.09
C VAL A 107 -11.62 5.76 5.51
N GLU A 108 -12.06 7.01 5.36
CA GLU A 108 -13.25 7.42 4.63
C GLU A 108 -12.83 8.31 3.46
N HIS A 109 -13.04 7.83 2.24
CA HIS A 109 -12.71 8.59 1.04
C HIS A 109 -13.68 9.75 0.84
N VAL A 110 -13.12 10.93 0.52
CA VAL A 110 -13.91 12.13 0.20
C VAL A 110 -13.91 12.37 -1.31
N TYR A 111 -12.71 12.42 -1.91
CA TYR A 111 -12.51 12.51 -3.35
C TYR A 111 -11.41 11.54 -3.79
N ARG A 112 -10.80 11.78 -4.97
CA ARG A 112 -9.78 10.90 -5.56
C ARG A 112 -8.59 10.65 -4.64
N HIS A 113 -8.10 11.67 -3.93
CA HIS A 113 -6.91 11.59 -3.09
C HIS A 113 -7.14 12.04 -1.64
N SER A 114 -8.21 12.80 -1.39
CA SER A 114 -8.55 13.27 -0.04
C SER A 114 -9.34 12.21 0.72
N TYR A 115 -9.02 12.08 2.00
CA TYR A 115 -9.69 11.15 2.89
C TYR A 115 -9.66 11.66 4.33
N LEU A 116 -10.63 11.20 5.10
CA LEU A 116 -10.69 11.32 6.55
C LEU A 116 -10.17 10.02 7.17
N ALA A 117 -9.39 10.09 8.25
CA ALA A 117 -8.86 8.92 8.94
C ALA A 117 -8.62 9.16 10.42
N ASN A 118 -8.51 8.08 11.20
CA ASN A 118 -7.87 8.14 12.50
C ASN A 118 -6.36 8.03 12.32
N PHE A 119 -5.60 9.00 12.83
CA PHE A 119 -4.14 9.00 12.76
C PHE A 119 -3.52 8.63 14.10
N TYR A 120 -2.41 7.90 14.02
CA TYR A 120 -1.68 7.42 15.19
C TYR A 120 -0.18 7.61 15.00
N VAL A 121 0.51 7.90 16.10
CA VAL A 121 1.97 7.92 16.18
C VAL A 121 2.41 6.70 16.98
N TRP A 122 3.22 5.85 16.35
CA TRP A 122 3.93 4.76 16.99
C TRP A 122 5.38 5.17 17.27
N ASN A 123 5.80 5.11 18.53
CA ASN A 123 7.21 5.23 18.89
C ASN A 123 7.85 3.84 18.88
N ILE A 124 8.81 3.62 17.98
CA ILE A 124 9.42 2.32 17.74
C ILE A 124 10.20 1.84 18.96
N LYS A 125 11.00 2.73 19.58
CA LYS A 125 11.83 2.40 20.75
C LYS A 125 10.99 2.15 21.99
N ALA A 126 10.01 3.03 22.24
CA ALA A 126 9.16 2.97 23.43
C ALA A 126 8.03 1.94 23.31
N LYS A 127 7.79 1.40 22.10
CA LYS A 127 6.66 0.53 21.77
C LYS A 127 5.33 1.09 22.28
N LYS A 128 5.11 2.38 21.99
CA LYS A 128 3.95 3.13 22.47
C LYS A 128 3.17 3.72 21.31
N LEU A 129 1.88 3.45 21.29
CA LEU A 129 0.92 4.05 20.37
C LEU A 129 0.25 5.27 21.01
N LEU A 130 0.17 6.37 20.28
CA LEU A 130 -0.54 7.57 20.68
C LEU A 130 -1.47 8.01 19.54
N PRO A 131 -2.78 8.20 19.77
CA PRO A 131 -3.65 8.81 18.79
C PRO A 131 -3.30 10.29 18.61
N VAL A 132 -3.30 10.80 17.38
CA VAL A 132 -3.06 12.23 17.09
C VAL A 132 -4.23 13.07 17.61
N TYR A 133 -5.45 12.59 17.43
CA TYR A 133 -6.66 13.23 17.91
C TYR A 133 -7.78 12.20 18.08
N THR A 134 -8.48 12.24 19.22
CA THR A 134 -9.44 11.19 19.62
C THR A 134 -10.90 11.56 19.37
N LYS A 135 -11.22 12.84 19.16
CA LYS A 135 -12.62 13.30 19.10
C LYS A 135 -13.30 13.06 17.76
N ALA A 136 -12.54 12.90 16.67
CA ALA A 136 -13.07 12.73 15.32
C ALA A 136 -12.05 12.04 14.41
N LYS A 137 -12.32 11.98 13.10
CA LYS A 137 -11.33 11.69 12.05
C LYS A 137 -10.70 13.00 11.56
N GLN A 138 -9.44 12.93 11.11
CA GLN A 138 -8.66 14.08 10.62
C GLN A 138 -8.35 13.91 9.13
N GLN A 139 -7.76 14.93 8.53
CA GLN A 139 -7.15 14.91 7.21
C GLN A 139 -5.69 15.33 7.30
N ALA A 140 -4.90 14.94 6.29
CA ALA A 140 -3.57 15.51 6.02
C ALA A 140 -2.65 15.64 7.26
N ALA A 141 -2.54 14.59 8.08
CA ALA A 141 -1.62 14.60 9.21
C ALA A 141 -0.17 14.45 8.72
N SER A 142 0.77 15.20 9.30
CA SER A 142 2.20 15.13 8.96
C SER A 142 3.08 15.51 10.16
N PHE A 143 4.27 14.91 10.24
CA PHE A 143 5.25 15.24 11.27
C PHE A 143 5.87 16.63 11.07
N SER A 144 6.23 17.29 12.17
CA SER A 144 7.19 18.39 12.14
C SER A 144 8.58 17.89 11.69
N PRO A 145 9.44 18.75 11.14
CA PRO A 145 10.78 18.34 10.69
C PRO A 145 11.66 17.71 11.78
N ASP A 146 11.43 18.05 13.05
CA ASP A 146 12.11 17.48 14.21
C ASP A 146 11.41 16.24 14.80
N GLY A 147 10.27 15.83 14.22
CA GLY A 147 9.48 14.66 14.64
C GLY A 147 8.85 14.78 16.03
N LYS A 148 8.79 15.99 16.61
CA LYS A 148 8.23 16.23 17.95
C LYS A 148 6.75 16.60 17.93
N LYS A 149 6.20 16.99 16.79
CA LYS A 149 4.82 17.43 16.66
C LYS A 149 4.17 16.80 15.44
N VAL A 150 2.84 16.77 15.43
CA VAL A 150 2.04 16.39 14.26
C VAL A 150 1.08 17.52 13.95
N ALA A 151 1.18 18.08 12.75
CA ALA A 151 0.16 18.98 12.21
C ALA A 151 -0.93 18.14 11.55
N PHE A 152 -2.20 18.54 11.68
CA PHE A 152 -3.32 17.85 11.05
C PHE A 152 -4.48 18.83 10.77
N VAL A 153 -5.34 18.46 9.83
CA VAL A 153 -6.55 19.23 9.51
C VAL A 153 -7.77 18.54 10.12
N PHE A 154 -8.59 19.31 10.80
CA PHE A 154 -9.89 18.88 11.31
C PHE A 154 -10.90 20.00 11.09
N ASP A 155 -12.09 19.68 10.59
CA ASP A 155 -13.14 20.67 10.33
C ASP A 155 -12.62 21.91 9.56
N ASN A 156 -11.84 21.68 8.51
CA ASN A 156 -11.18 22.68 7.67
C ASN A 156 -10.26 23.67 8.42
N ASN A 157 -9.83 23.35 9.63
CA ASN A 157 -8.89 24.13 10.43
C ASN A 157 -7.60 23.34 10.68
N LEU A 158 -6.48 24.07 10.79
CA LEU A 158 -5.16 23.49 11.05
C LEU A 158 -4.88 23.42 12.55
N TYR A 159 -4.45 22.26 13.02
CA TYR A 159 -4.10 22.00 14.42
C TYR A 159 -2.71 21.40 14.53
N ILE A 160 -2.13 21.49 15.74
CA ILE A 160 -0.84 20.91 16.09
C ILE A 160 -1.00 20.09 17.38
N ASN A 161 -0.58 18.83 17.33
CA ASN A 161 -0.43 17.94 18.48
C ASN A 161 1.06 17.81 18.85
N ASN A 162 1.37 17.77 20.16
CA ASN A 162 2.73 17.64 20.69
C ASN A 162 3.01 16.22 21.19
#